data_AF-A0A0R1XJI5-F1
#
_entry.id   AF-A0A0R1XJI5-F1
#
_cell.length_a   1.000
_cell.length_b   1.000
_cell.length_c   1.000
_cell.angle_alpha   90.00
_cell.angle_beta   90.00
_cell.angle_gamma   90.00
#
_symmetry.space_group_name_H-M   'P 1'
#
loop_
_entity.id
_entity.type
_entity.pdbx_description
1 polymer ?
#
loop_
_entity_poly.entity_id
_entity_poly.type
_entity_poly.pdbx_seq_one_letter_code
_entity_poly.pdbx_strand_id
1 'polypeptide(L)'
;MQDKPVYAPSAIDFPFLPYKVHEFTNEQVKQVITDFGTAAKRAIEAGFDGVEIHGANHYLIQQFFSQYSNRRTDHWGGNLEKRMNFPIAVVKSVTDVVKRYAPKDFIVGY
;
A
#
# COMPACT_ATOMS: atom_id res chain seq x y z
N MET A 1 4.90 8.74 -19.60
CA MET A 1 4.91 8.22 -18.21
C MET A 1 6.32 8.16 -17.59
N GLN A 2 7.37 8.63 -18.28
CA GLN A 2 8.77 8.28 -17.97
C GLN A 2 9.47 9.15 -16.90
N ASP A 3 8.80 10.17 -16.34
CA ASP A 3 9.41 11.10 -15.37
C ASP A 3 8.82 11.01 -13.94
N LYS A 4 7.97 10.02 -13.66
CA LYS A 4 7.42 9.87 -12.31
C LYS A 4 8.35 9.03 -11.43
N PRO A 5 8.75 9.52 -10.25
CA PRO A 5 9.59 8.76 -9.34
C PRO A 5 8.90 7.47 -8.87
N VAL A 6 9.68 6.40 -8.72
CA VAL A 6 9.23 5.12 -8.15
C VAL A 6 9.59 5.09 -6.67
N TYR A 7 8.60 4.75 -5.83
CA TYR A 7 8.75 4.76 -4.38
C TYR A 7 8.66 3.35 -3.78
N ALA A 8 9.38 3.15 -2.68
CA ALA A 8 9.47 1.91 -1.93
C ALA A 8 9.62 2.20 -0.42
N PRO A 9 9.46 1.20 0.47
CA PRO A 9 9.74 1.39 1.90
C PRO A 9 11.18 1.82 2.19
N SER A 10 12.15 1.41 1.37
CA SER A 10 13.55 1.80 1.51
C SER A 10 14.21 2.08 0.16
N ALA A 11 15.13 3.04 0.13
CA ALA A 11 15.94 3.33 -1.04
C ALA A 11 17.07 2.29 -1.15
N ILE A 12 16.76 1.17 -1.81
CA ILE A 12 17.71 0.09 -2.09
C ILE A 12 18.08 0.14 -3.57
N ASP A 13 19.37 0.06 -3.87
CA ASP A 13 19.86 -0.07 -5.24
C ASP A 13 19.74 -1.53 -5.70
N PHE A 14 19.02 -1.74 -6.79
CA PHE A 14 18.82 -3.05 -7.40
C PHE A 14 19.44 -3.03 -8.79
N PRO A 15 20.49 -3.84 -9.07
CA PRO A 15 21.24 -3.78 -10.32
C PRO A 15 20.41 -4.02 -11.59
N PHE A 16 19.25 -4.67 -11.45
CA PHE A 16 18.34 -4.97 -12.55
C PHE A 16 17.29 -3.87 -12.80
N LEU A 17 17.25 -2.81 -11.99
CA LEU A 17 16.34 -1.68 -12.19
C LEU A 17 17.01 -0.59 -13.03
N PRO A 18 16.39 -0.14 -14.13
CA PRO A 18 16.95 0.93 -14.96
C PRO A 18 16.64 2.34 -14.41
N TYR A 19 16.17 2.44 -13.15
CA TYR A 19 15.72 3.69 -12.54
C TYR A 19 16.04 3.72 -11.05
N LYS A 20 16.10 4.94 -10.49
CA LYS A 20 16.30 5.18 -9.07
C LYS A 20 15.02 4.90 -8.27
N VAL A 21 15.19 4.20 -7.14
CA VAL A 21 14.12 3.98 -6.15
C VAL A 21 14.22 5.04 -5.05
N HIS A 22 13.09 5.63 -4.70
CA HIS A 22 12.97 6.63 -3.64
C HIS A 22 12.34 6.01 -2.39
N GLU A 23 12.90 6.32 -1.22
CA GLU A 23 12.28 5.94 0.04
C GLU A 23 11.06 6.85 0.31
N PHE A 24 9.95 6.25 0.73
CA PHE A 24 8.78 6.99 1.19
C PHE A 24 9.07 7.79 2.48
N THR A 25 8.62 9.05 2.53
CA THR A 25 8.47 9.77 3.81
C THR A 25 7.25 9.26 4.59
N ASN A 26 7.19 9.52 5.89
CA ASN A 26 6.05 9.13 6.73
C ASN A 26 4.72 9.74 6.24
N GLU A 27 4.76 10.97 5.74
CA GLU A 27 3.61 11.68 5.19
C GLU A 27 3.13 11.01 3.91
N GLN A 28 4.07 10.60 3.04
CA GLN A 28 3.73 9.87 1.83
C GLN A 28 3.17 8.48 2.12
N VAL A 29 3.71 7.76 3.13
CA VAL A 29 3.13 6.47 3.56
C VAL A 29 1.66 6.66 3.98
N LYS A 30 1.39 7.67 4.81
CA LYS A 30 0.02 8.01 5.24
C LYS A 30 -0.86 8.38 4.05
N GLN A 31 -0.35 9.17 3.12
CA GLN A 31 -1.09 9.55 1.91
C GLN A 31 -1.45 8.33 1.06
N VAL A 32 -0.50 7.42 0.83
CA VAL A 32 -0.75 6.17 0.08
C VAL A 32 -1.83 5.34 0.75
N ILE A 33 -1.82 5.22 2.08
CA ILE A 33 -2.88 4.53 2.84
C ILE A 33 -4.24 5.18 2.55
N THR A 34 -4.33 6.52 2.61
CA THR A 34 -5.55 7.27 2.26
C THR A 34 -5.97 7.06 0.81
N ASP A 35 -5.00 6.95 -0.11
CA ASP A 35 -5.25 6.76 -1.53
C ASP A 35 -5.86 5.38 -1.82
N PHE A 36 -5.49 4.32 -1.09
CA PHE A 36 -6.16 3.02 -1.17
C PHE A 36 -7.65 3.11 -0.81
N GLY A 37 -7.98 3.76 0.31
CA GLY A 37 -9.37 4.00 0.69
C GLY A 37 -10.10 4.84 -0.37
N THR A 38 -9.46 5.89 -0.88
CA THR A 38 -10.05 6.74 -1.93
C THR A 38 -10.29 5.97 -3.23
N ALA A 39 -9.39 5.04 -3.60
CA ALA A 39 -9.56 4.17 -4.75
C ALA A 39 -10.74 3.19 -4.55
N ALA A 40 -10.90 2.60 -3.37
CA ALA A 40 -12.06 1.78 -3.05
C ALA A 40 -13.37 2.57 -3.17
N LYS A 41 -13.41 3.82 -2.71
CA LYS A 41 -14.56 4.71 -2.88
C LYS A 41 -14.91 4.91 -4.36
N ARG A 42 -13.92 5.16 -5.20
CA ARG A 42 -14.12 5.30 -6.65
C ARG A 42 -14.65 4.01 -7.29
N ALA A 43 -14.19 2.85 -6.84
CA ALA A 43 -14.69 1.56 -7.32
C ALA A 43 -16.18 1.36 -6.95
N ILE A 44 -16.57 1.73 -5.73
CA ILE A 44 -17.97 1.74 -5.30
C ILE A 44 -18.81 2.68 -6.18
N GLU A 45 -18.35 3.92 -6.38
CA GLU A 45 -19.04 4.92 -7.20
C GLU A 45 -19.15 4.51 -8.68
N ALA A 46 -18.20 3.72 -9.17
CA ALA A 46 -18.20 3.17 -10.52
C ALA A 46 -19.09 1.92 -10.67
N GLY A 47 -19.65 1.38 -9.58
CA GLY A 47 -20.56 0.23 -9.61
C GLY A 47 -19.89 -1.13 -9.69
N PHE A 48 -18.63 -1.26 -9.25
CA PHE A 48 -17.99 -2.58 -9.09
C PHE A 48 -18.62 -3.34 -7.91
N ASP A 49 -18.64 -4.67 -8.00
CA ASP A 49 -19.13 -5.54 -6.91
C ASP A 49 -18.13 -5.68 -5.75
N GLY A 50 -16.86 -5.31 -5.96
CA GLY A 50 -15.83 -5.43 -4.95
C GLY A 50 -14.47 -4.91 -5.38
N VAL A 51 -13.52 -4.98 -4.46
CA VAL A 51 -12.10 -4.69 -4.69
C VAL A 51 -11.22 -5.78 -4.08
N GLU A 52 -10.05 -6.00 -4.66
CA GLU A 52 -8.99 -6.85 -4.09
C GLU A 52 -7.79 -5.98 -3.70
N ILE A 53 -7.27 -6.19 -2.49
CA ILE A 53 -6.06 -5.51 -2.00
C ILE A 53 -4.85 -6.34 -2.38
N HIS A 54 -4.13 -5.95 -3.44
CA HIS A 54 -2.99 -6.74 -3.91
C HIS A 54 -1.78 -6.70 -2.95
N GLY A 55 -1.68 -7.70 -2.08
CA GLY A 55 -0.65 -7.84 -1.06
C GLY A 55 0.62 -8.63 -1.45
N ALA A 56 0.81 -8.99 -2.71
CA ALA A 56 1.75 -10.03 -3.14
C ALA A 56 2.78 -9.58 -4.21
N ASN A 57 3.52 -10.55 -4.78
CA ASN A 57 4.34 -10.43 -6.00
C ASN A 57 5.31 -9.24 -6.07
N HIS A 58 6.00 -8.95 -4.97
CA HIS A 58 6.99 -7.86 -4.89
C HIS A 58 6.41 -6.45 -5.02
N TYR A 59 5.08 -6.29 -4.95
CA TYR A 59 4.45 -4.98 -4.91
C TYR A 59 4.44 -4.38 -3.50
N LEU A 60 3.99 -3.13 -3.41
CA LEU A 60 4.27 -2.24 -2.30
C LEU A 60 3.96 -2.82 -0.90
N ILE A 61 2.80 -3.46 -0.72
CA ILE A 61 2.41 -4.07 0.56
C ILE A 61 3.39 -5.17 0.96
N GLN A 62 3.72 -6.06 0.02
CA GLN A 62 4.72 -7.11 0.23
C GLN A 62 6.10 -6.51 0.51
N GLN A 63 6.46 -5.41 -0.16
CA GLN A 63 7.73 -4.73 0.05
C GLN A 63 7.86 -4.20 1.48
N PHE A 64 6.79 -3.58 2.03
CA PHE A 64 6.76 -3.13 3.43
C PHE A 64 6.82 -4.32 4.41
N PHE A 65 6.17 -5.44 4.10
CA PHE A 65 6.19 -6.62 4.96
C PHE A 65 7.56 -7.31 5.01
N SER A 66 8.22 -7.42 3.86
CA SER A 66 9.47 -8.16 3.70
C SER A 66 10.65 -7.42 4.33
N GLN A 67 11.38 -8.10 5.22
CA GLN A 67 12.64 -7.59 5.78
C GLN A 67 13.74 -7.37 4.73
N TYR A 68 13.60 -7.97 3.55
CA TYR A 68 14.59 -7.84 2.47
C TYR A 68 14.53 -6.44 1.84
N SER A 69 13.31 -5.98 1.52
CA SER A 69 13.02 -4.70 0.87
C SER A 69 12.76 -3.56 1.83
N ASN A 70 12.32 -3.84 3.06
CA ASN A 70 12.07 -2.82 4.09
C ASN A 70 13.20 -2.83 5.13
N ARG A 71 14.09 -1.83 5.02
CA ARG A 71 15.22 -1.58 5.91
C ARG A 71 14.99 -0.39 6.84
N ARG A 72 13.75 0.10 6.94
CA ARG A 72 13.40 1.23 7.80
C ARG A 72 13.59 0.87 9.27
N THR A 73 13.80 1.88 10.11
CA THR A 73 13.92 1.76 11.57
C THR A 73 12.78 2.46 12.33
N ASP A 74 11.82 3.04 11.60
CA ASP A 74 10.71 3.82 12.14
C ASP A 74 9.45 2.97 12.38
N HIS A 75 8.28 3.61 12.49
CA HIS A 75 7.00 2.92 12.73
C HIS A 75 6.64 1.89 11.65
N TRP A 76 7.21 2.01 10.44
CA TRP A 76 6.85 1.18 9.30
C TRP A 76 7.86 0.07 9.01
N GLY A 77 8.92 -0.10 9.79
CA GLY A 77 9.91 -1.16 9.58
C GLY A 77 10.73 -1.55 10.80
N GLY A 78 11.71 -2.43 10.58
CA GLY A 78 12.50 -3.04 11.65
C GLY A 78 11.95 -4.41 12.00
N ASN A 79 11.25 -4.56 13.13
CA ASN A 79 10.71 -5.85 13.57
C ASN A 79 9.41 -6.24 12.81
N LEU A 80 8.94 -7.48 13.01
CA LEU A 80 7.74 -8.00 12.34
C LEU A 80 6.50 -7.12 12.58
N GLU A 81 6.27 -6.71 13.82
CA GLU A 81 5.14 -5.89 14.22
C GLU A 81 5.10 -4.56 13.44
N LYS A 82 6.23 -3.86 13.38
CA LYS A 82 6.35 -2.59 12.66
C LYS A 82 6.18 -2.74 11.15
N ARG A 83 6.72 -3.82 10.56
CA ARG A 83 6.53 -4.12 9.13
C ARG A 83 5.08 -4.46 8.78
N MET A 84 4.29 -4.95 9.75
CA MET A 84 2.85 -5.23 9.57
C MET A 84 1.97 -3.97 9.63
N ASN A 85 2.46 -2.85 10.15
CA ASN A 85 1.66 -1.62 10.30
C ASN A 85 1.12 -1.10 8.97
N PHE A 86 1.93 -1.13 7.90
CA PHE A 86 1.48 -0.65 6.59
C PHE A 86 0.37 -1.52 5.97
N PRO A 87 0.54 -2.85 5.81
CA PRO A 87 -0.54 -3.74 5.35
C PRO A 87 -1.84 -3.58 6.15
N ILE A 88 -1.76 -3.57 7.49
CA ILE A 88 -2.92 -3.44 8.37
C ILE A 88 -3.62 -2.09 8.17
N ALA A 89 -2.86 -1.00 8.05
CA ALA A 89 -3.42 0.33 7.81
C ALA A 89 -4.12 0.44 6.46
N VAL A 90 -3.60 -0.21 5.41
CA VAL A 90 -4.26 -0.27 4.09
C VAL A 90 -5.59 -1.01 4.18
N VAL A 91 -5.60 -2.22 4.76
CA VAL A 91 -6.85 -3.00 4.97
C VAL A 91 -7.85 -2.18 5.77
N LYS A 92 -7.42 -1.52 6.84
CA LYS A 92 -8.29 -0.67 7.65
C LYS A 92 -8.88 0.49 6.82
N SER A 93 -8.06 1.19 6.04
CA SER A 93 -8.53 2.31 5.21
C SER A 93 -9.59 1.87 4.19
N VAL A 94 -9.34 0.77 3.48
CA VAL A 94 -10.26 0.20 2.50
C VAL A 94 -11.56 -0.24 3.18
N THR A 95 -11.47 -1.01 4.26
CA THR A 95 -12.66 -1.54 4.96
C THR A 95 -13.49 -0.43 5.62
N ASP A 96 -12.87 0.63 6.15
CA ASP A 96 -13.61 1.77 6.71
C ASP A 96 -14.39 2.53 5.62
N VAL A 97 -13.81 2.69 4.43
CA VAL A 97 -14.51 3.28 3.27
C VAL A 97 -15.66 2.41 2.81
N VAL A 98 -15.42 1.10 2.64
CA VAL A 98 -16.45 0.14 2.22
C VAL A 98 -17.63 0.15 3.21
N LYS A 99 -17.36 0.08 4.51
CA LYS A 99 -18.41 0.17 5.55
C LYS A 99 -19.26 1.43 5.48
N ARG A 100 -18.68 2.54 5.01
CA ARG A 100 -19.35 3.85 5.00
C ARG A 100 -20.13 4.10 3.71
N TYR A 101 -19.64 3.61 2.57
CA TYR A 101 -20.14 4.03 1.26
C TYR A 101 -20.68 2.88 0.40
N ALA A 102 -20.32 1.63 0.68
CA ALA A 102 -20.68 0.51 -0.18
C ALA A 102 -22.04 -0.11 0.15
N PRO A 103 -22.71 -0.75 -0.82
CA PRO A 103 -23.78 -1.71 -0.57
C PRO A 103 -23.35 -2.85 0.37
N LYS A 104 -24.34 -3.52 0.99
CA LYS A 104 -24.10 -4.56 2.00
C LYS A 104 -23.34 -5.78 1.45
N ASP A 105 -23.47 -6.07 0.16
CA ASP A 105 -22.91 -7.20 -0.56
C ASP A 105 -21.58 -6.90 -1.26
N PHE A 106 -21.01 -5.70 -1.08
CA PHE A 106 -19.73 -5.33 -1.66
C PHE A 106 -18.57 -6.15 -1.08
N ILE A 107 -17.76 -6.76 -1.95
CA ILE A 107 -16.70 -7.70 -1.58
C ILE A 107 -15.37 -6.97 -1.36
N VAL A 108 -14.66 -7.35 -0.29
CA VAL A 108 -13.25 -6.96 -0.08
C VAL A 108 -12.41 -8.22 -0.07
N GLY A 109 -11.67 -8.44 -1.17
CA GLY A 109 -10.65 -9.46 -1.30
C GLY A 109 -9.27 -8.98 -0.85
N TYR A 110 -8.36 -9.93 -0.65
CA TYR A 110 -6.96 -9.71 -0.29
C TYR A 110 -6.06 -10.76 -0.94
#